data_AF-A0A1M6JZK8-F1
#
_entry.id   AF-A0A1M6JZK8-F1
#
_cell.length_a   1.000
_cell.length_b   1.000
_cell.length_c   1.000
_cell.angle_alpha   90.00
_cell.angle_beta   90.00
_cell.angle_gamma   90.00
#
_symmetry.space_group_name_H-M   'P 1'
#
loop_
_entity.id
_entity.type
_entity.pdbx_description
1 polymer ?
#
loop_
_entity_poly.entity_id
_entity_poly.type
_entity_poly.pdbx_seq_one_letter_code
_entity_poly.pdbx_strand_id
1 'polypeptide(L)'
;MKLAKKNYLIGPEIYETYRMIAKIFMIIAAAGSAVGVTVDFIFNDKPLIAFLPNLISSSVSAAVGVFGAITLIFAIIERTASEETLNKLHKDLPPEDIEEKPAKAQKPFNKFAIIAGMVVTLLLMILFNQFIDLLRVYYTVNGTGQFVRVINIELFRTYLPYINVLLVLQLLLYVSKLIFGRWTYPLAFGNLLVNLLSLLLLFAILKNTDIIDSELMGKISQLPEEVKNVSEKGIRALFTMLKVIFTVIFALDTAEGFLRRKKGT
;
A
#
# COMPACT_ATOMS: atom_id res chain seq x y z
N MET A 1 34.01 19.63 19.97
CA MET A 1 33.72 19.37 18.55
C MET A 1 32.32 19.90 18.25
N LYS A 2 32.21 21.10 17.67
CA LYS A 2 30.92 21.73 17.36
C LYS A 2 30.29 20.99 16.19
N LEU A 3 29.17 20.30 16.43
CA LEU A 3 28.30 19.78 15.36
C LEU A 3 27.89 20.96 14.48
N ALA A 4 28.39 21.02 13.25
CA ALA A 4 27.94 22.01 12.28
C ALA A 4 26.42 21.81 12.11
N LYS A 5 25.65 22.86 12.40
CA LYS A 5 24.19 22.83 12.32
C LYS A 5 23.81 22.69 10.84
N LYS A 6 23.38 21.50 10.43
CA LYS A 6 22.80 21.28 9.09
C LYS A 6 21.57 22.19 8.95
N ASN A 7 21.64 23.20 8.08
CA ASN A 7 20.57 24.19 7.85
C ASN A 7 19.56 23.75 6.77
N TYR A 8 19.45 22.45 6.51
CA TYR A 8 18.57 21.87 5.50
C TYR A 8 17.67 20.80 6.12
N LEU A 9 16.43 20.70 5.62
CA LEU A 9 15.47 19.68 6.04
C LEU A 9 15.84 18.30 5.46
N ILE A 10 16.35 18.29 4.23
CA ILE A 10 16.78 17.10 3.47
C ILE A 10 18.13 17.45 2.84
N GLY A 11 19.16 16.65 3.10
CA GLY A 11 20.52 16.91 2.62
C GLY A 11 20.71 16.59 1.14
N PRO A 12 21.73 17.19 0.49
CA PRO A 12 22.05 16.94 -0.91
C PRO A 12 22.35 15.45 -1.19
N GLU A 13 22.78 14.69 -0.19
CA GLU A 13 23.10 13.27 -0.31
C GLU A 13 21.86 12.43 -0.68
N ILE A 14 20.70 12.76 -0.13
CA ILE A 14 19.45 11.98 -0.33
C ILE A 14 18.41 12.72 -1.17
N TYR A 15 18.71 13.95 -1.60
CA TYR A 15 17.76 14.82 -2.29
C TYR A 15 17.25 14.25 -3.61
N GLU A 16 18.11 13.65 -4.44
CA GLU A 16 17.67 13.04 -5.71
C GLU A 16 16.75 11.83 -5.49
N THR A 17 17.05 11.00 -4.49
CA THR A 17 16.18 9.87 -4.10
C THR A 17 14.83 10.38 -3.62
N TYR A 18 14.84 11.38 -2.75
CA TYR A 18 13.64 12.05 -2.25
C TYR A 18 12.80 12.60 -3.41
N ARG A 19 13.41 13.37 -4.30
CA ARG A 19 12.75 14.01 -5.44
C ARG A 19 12.10 12.98 -6.36
N MET A 20 12.81 11.91 -6.68
CA MET A 20 12.27 10.82 -7.51
C MET A 20 11.05 10.16 -6.86
N ILE A 21 11.17 9.74 -5.59
CA ILE A 21 10.10 9.05 -4.87
C ILE A 21 8.90 9.98 -4.69
N ALA A 22 9.12 11.21 -4.23
CA ALA A 22 8.07 12.20 -4.06
C ALA A 22 7.32 12.45 -5.37
N LYS A 23 8.03 12.59 -6.50
CA LYS A 23 7.41 12.79 -7.82
C LYS A 23 6.54 11.61 -8.23
N ILE A 24 7.04 10.37 -8.12
CA ILE A 24 6.28 9.15 -8.47
C ILE A 24 5.01 9.07 -7.61
N PHE A 25 5.16 9.25 -6.30
CA PHE A 25 4.07 9.13 -5.34
C PHE A 25 3.00 10.21 -5.53
N MET A 26 3.39 11.46 -5.79
CA MET A 26 2.45 12.53 -6.11
C MET A 26 1.66 12.25 -7.38
N ILE A 27 2.32 11.75 -8.44
CA ILE A 27 1.65 11.39 -9.70
C ILE A 27 0.64 10.28 -9.48
N ILE A 28 1.01 9.21 -8.77
CA ILE A 28 0.11 8.10 -8.48
C ILE A 28 -1.07 8.57 -7.62
N ALA A 29 -0.83 9.38 -6.60
CA ALA A 29 -1.89 9.90 -5.72
C ALA A 29 -2.86 10.81 -6.48
N ALA A 30 -2.35 11.74 -7.29
CA ALA A 30 -3.17 12.61 -8.12
C ALA A 30 -3.97 11.82 -9.16
N ALA A 31 -3.33 10.90 -9.88
CA ALA A 31 -3.98 10.07 -10.89
C ALA A 31 -5.06 9.17 -10.28
N GLY A 32 -4.75 8.50 -9.15
CA GLY A 32 -5.72 7.68 -8.43
C GLY A 32 -6.93 8.49 -7.99
N SER A 33 -6.70 9.66 -7.40
CA SER A 33 -7.78 10.58 -7.01
C SER A 33 -8.59 11.09 -8.19
N ALA A 34 -7.95 11.37 -9.34
CA ALA A 34 -8.65 11.82 -10.54
C ALA A 34 -9.59 10.74 -11.08
N VAL A 35 -9.12 9.48 -11.11
CA VAL A 35 -9.96 8.34 -11.47
C VAL A 35 -11.11 8.20 -10.49
N GLY A 36 -10.86 8.35 -9.18
CA GLY A 36 -11.90 8.26 -8.13
C GLY A 36 -13.01 9.29 -8.34
N VAL A 37 -12.65 10.55 -8.58
CA VAL A 37 -13.62 11.63 -8.87
C VAL A 37 -14.37 11.37 -10.18
N THR A 38 -13.71 10.84 -11.21
CA THR A 38 -14.34 10.52 -12.50
C THR A 38 -15.36 9.40 -12.35
N VAL A 39 -15.03 8.35 -11.61
CA VAL A 39 -15.96 7.26 -11.28
C VAL A 39 -17.15 7.81 -10.48
N ASP A 40 -16.92 8.61 -9.44
CA ASP A 40 -18.00 9.21 -8.66
C ASP A 40 -18.92 10.10 -9.52
N PHE A 41 -18.36 10.85 -10.46
CA PHE A 41 -19.12 11.66 -11.40
C PHE A 41 -20.03 10.82 -12.33
N ILE A 42 -19.48 9.74 -12.90
CA ILE A 42 -20.22 8.88 -13.85
C ILE A 42 -21.32 8.08 -13.15
N PHE A 43 -21.06 7.58 -11.94
CA PHE A 43 -21.95 6.61 -11.28
C PHE A 43 -22.91 7.22 -10.26
N ASN A 44 -22.70 8.45 -9.81
CA ASN A 44 -23.53 9.10 -8.77
C ASN A 44 -24.18 10.42 -9.24
N ASP A 45 -24.39 10.59 -10.56
CA ASP A 45 -25.10 11.71 -11.20
C ASP A 45 -24.73 13.09 -10.63
N LYS A 46 -23.42 13.32 -10.43
CA LYS A 46 -22.93 14.58 -9.88
C LYS A 46 -23.13 15.72 -10.89
N PRO A 47 -23.40 16.96 -10.44
CA PRO A 47 -23.58 18.08 -11.36
C PRO A 47 -22.29 18.40 -12.11
N LEU A 48 -22.38 18.58 -13.43
CA LEU A 48 -21.22 18.86 -14.31
C LEU A 48 -20.39 20.07 -13.84
N ILE A 49 -21.04 21.09 -13.30
CA ILE A 49 -20.37 22.29 -12.78
C ILE A 49 -19.45 22.01 -11.58
N ALA A 50 -19.72 20.95 -10.81
CA ALA A 50 -18.90 20.55 -9.68
C ALA A 50 -17.75 19.60 -10.07
N PHE A 51 -17.78 19.03 -11.28
CA PHE A 51 -16.79 18.04 -11.70
C PHE A 51 -15.37 18.59 -11.72
N LEU A 52 -15.13 19.66 -12.46
CA LEU A 52 -13.79 20.22 -12.64
C LEU A 52 -13.18 20.76 -11.32
N PRO A 53 -13.92 21.51 -10.47
CA PRO A 53 -13.41 21.91 -9.17
C PRO A 53 -13.06 20.73 -8.26
N ASN A 54 -13.89 19.69 -8.23
CA ASN A 54 -13.64 18.49 -7.40
C ASN A 54 -12.46 17.67 -7.90
N LEU A 55 -12.29 17.58 -9.23
CA LEU A 55 -11.18 16.86 -9.85
C LEU A 55 -9.85 17.51 -9.46
N ILE A 56 -9.76 18.84 -9.59
CA ILE A 56 -8.56 19.61 -9.25
C ILE A 56 -8.31 19.54 -7.74
N SER A 57 -9.31 19.86 -6.92
CA SER A 57 -9.14 19.94 -5.47
C SER A 57 -8.75 18.59 -4.86
N SER A 58 -9.36 17.49 -5.30
CA SER A 58 -9.05 16.15 -4.78
C SER A 58 -7.66 15.68 -5.22
N SER A 59 -7.32 15.88 -6.50
CA SER A 59 -6.00 15.50 -7.03
C SER A 59 -4.87 16.28 -6.36
N VAL A 60 -5.05 17.59 -6.18
CA VAL A 60 -4.09 18.45 -5.48
C VAL A 60 -3.99 18.04 -4.01
N SER A 61 -5.11 17.81 -3.33
CA SER A 61 -5.12 17.40 -1.92
C SER A 61 -4.40 16.06 -1.72
N ALA A 62 -4.63 15.08 -2.60
CA ALA A 62 -3.95 13.79 -2.58
C ALA A 62 -2.43 13.94 -2.79
N ALA A 63 -2.02 14.73 -3.79
CA ALA A 63 -0.61 14.99 -4.05
C ALA A 63 0.07 15.71 -2.89
N VAL A 64 -0.55 16.74 -2.32
CA VAL A 64 -0.02 17.50 -1.18
C VAL A 64 0.08 16.63 0.07
N GLY A 65 -0.94 15.82 0.36
CA GLY A 65 -0.92 14.91 1.51
C GLY A 65 0.23 13.91 1.43
N VAL A 66 0.43 13.30 0.26
CA VAL A 66 1.51 12.36 0.02
C VAL A 66 2.88 13.05 0.01
N PHE A 67 2.99 14.23 -0.61
CA PHE A 67 4.21 15.04 -0.57
C PHE A 67 4.65 15.36 0.86
N GLY A 68 3.71 15.81 1.70
CA GLY A 68 3.97 16.11 3.11
C GLY A 68 4.44 14.88 3.89
N ALA A 69 3.79 13.74 3.69
CA ALA A 69 4.18 12.47 4.31
C ALA A 69 5.60 12.05 3.89
N ILE A 70 5.90 12.01 2.59
CA ILE A 70 7.24 11.65 2.08
C ILE A 70 8.30 12.64 2.58
N THR A 71 8.01 13.93 2.58
CA THR A 71 8.93 14.97 3.10
C THR A 71 9.25 14.74 4.56
N LEU A 72 8.24 14.50 5.40
CA LEU A 72 8.42 14.27 6.83
C LEU A 72 9.24 13.01 7.10
N ILE A 73 9.03 11.96 6.31
CA ILE A 73 9.81 10.72 6.38
C ILE A 73 11.28 11.01 6.08
N PHE A 74 11.58 11.62 4.93
CA PHE A 74 12.95 11.96 4.55
C PHE A 74 13.63 12.93 5.52
N ALA A 75 12.87 13.85 6.13
CA ALA A 75 13.36 14.75 7.16
C ALA A 75 13.76 14.01 8.46
N ILE A 76 12.96 13.04 8.90
CA ILE A 76 13.31 12.19 10.07
C ILE A 76 14.58 11.39 9.78
N ILE A 77 14.70 10.91 8.54
CA ILE A 77 15.84 10.11 8.09
C ILE A 77 17.12 10.91 8.07
N GLU A 78 17.10 12.12 7.50
CA GLU A 78 18.25 13.03 7.51
C GLU A 78 18.79 13.28 8.92
N ARG A 79 17.90 13.24 9.93
CA ARG A 79 18.26 13.44 11.34
C ARG A 79 18.73 12.19 12.08
N THR A 80 18.41 10.99 11.59
CA THR A 80 18.63 9.73 12.33
C THR A 80 19.62 8.79 11.65
N ALA A 81 19.84 8.93 10.34
CA ALA A 81 20.77 8.10 9.60
C ALA A 81 22.22 8.56 9.75
N SER A 82 23.15 7.60 9.76
CA SER A 82 24.59 7.87 9.73
C SER A 82 25.06 8.40 8.35
N GLU A 83 26.14 9.17 8.29
CA GLU A 83 26.68 9.72 7.04
C GLU A 83 27.05 8.66 6.00
N GLU A 84 27.57 7.49 6.43
CA GLU A 84 27.86 6.36 5.52
C GLU A 84 26.59 5.84 4.85
N THR A 85 25.46 5.89 5.56
CA THR A 85 24.16 5.42 5.05
C THR A 85 23.60 6.43 4.03
N LEU A 86 23.69 7.73 4.33
CA LEU A 86 23.24 8.80 3.43
C LEU A 86 24.02 8.77 2.10
N ASN A 87 25.33 8.57 2.14
CA ASN A 87 26.17 8.48 0.94
C ASN A 87 25.87 7.26 0.04
N LYS A 88 25.38 6.15 0.61
CA LYS A 88 24.97 4.97 -0.18
C LYS A 88 23.65 5.19 -0.93
N LEU A 89 22.70 5.94 -0.36
CA LEU A 89 21.50 6.32 -1.13
C LEU A 89 21.87 7.03 -2.43
N HIS A 90 22.81 7.98 -2.33
CA HIS A 90 23.26 8.79 -3.45
C HIS A 90 23.83 7.94 -4.59
N LYS A 91 24.73 7.00 -4.26
CA LYS A 91 25.49 6.22 -5.25
C LYS A 91 24.74 5.07 -5.89
N ASP A 92 23.77 4.48 -5.19
CA ASP A 92 23.15 3.24 -5.64
C ASP A 92 21.89 3.47 -6.51
N LEU A 93 21.56 4.71 -6.88
CA LEU A 93 20.59 4.99 -7.95
C LEU A 93 21.33 4.96 -9.30
N PRO A 94 20.68 4.51 -10.40
CA PRO A 94 21.35 4.56 -11.68
C PRO A 94 21.76 6.01 -11.95
N PRO A 95 23.04 6.29 -12.22
CA PRO A 95 23.37 7.56 -12.83
C PRO A 95 22.65 7.61 -14.18
N GLU A 96 22.26 8.81 -14.63
CA GLU A 96 21.89 9.01 -16.04
C GLU A 96 23.05 8.62 -16.99
N ASP A 97 24.26 8.44 -16.45
CA ASP A 97 25.43 7.95 -17.17
C ASP A 97 25.85 6.54 -16.74
N ILE A 98 25.68 5.59 -17.65
CA ILE A 98 26.17 4.22 -17.53
C ILE A 98 27.69 4.25 -17.75
N GLU A 99 28.47 4.46 -16.69
CA GLU A 99 29.88 4.06 -16.69
C GLU A 99 30.08 2.87 -15.75
N GLU A 100 30.15 1.68 -16.35
CA GLU A 100 30.42 0.42 -15.68
C GLU A 100 31.81 0.45 -15.02
N LYS A 101 31.86 0.30 -13.70
CA LYS A 101 33.07 -0.19 -13.01
C LYS A 101 32.76 -1.51 -12.32
N PRO A 102 33.62 -2.54 -12.48
CA PRO A 102 33.36 -3.86 -11.93
C PRO A 102 33.77 -3.88 -10.46
N ALA A 103 32.79 -3.84 -9.56
CA ALA A 103 33.01 -4.08 -8.13
C ALA A 103 32.29 -5.37 -7.71
N LYS A 104 33.12 -6.33 -7.25
CA LYS A 104 32.85 -7.65 -6.66
C LYS A 104 31.38 -7.94 -6.28
N ALA A 105 30.91 -9.09 -6.79
CA ALA A 105 29.58 -9.67 -6.59
C ALA A 105 29.17 -9.83 -5.12
N GLN A 106 28.58 -8.79 -4.53
CA GLN A 106 27.50 -8.93 -3.57
C GLN A 106 26.20 -8.84 -4.38
N LYS A 107 25.24 -9.76 -4.17
CA LYS A 107 23.94 -9.69 -4.85
C LYS A 107 23.37 -8.28 -4.66
N PRO A 108 23.16 -7.49 -5.74
CA PRO A 108 22.79 -6.09 -5.60
C PRO A 108 21.47 -6.01 -4.84
N PHE A 109 21.43 -5.12 -3.85
CA PHE A 109 20.23 -4.79 -3.10
C PHE A 109 19.16 -4.31 -4.09
N ASN A 110 18.13 -5.11 -4.33
CA ASN A 110 17.15 -4.86 -5.39
C ASN A 110 16.20 -3.72 -5.01
N LYS A 111 16.64 -2.48 -5.26
CA LYS A 111 15.87 -1.25 -5.04
C LYS A 111 14.57 -1.23 -5.84
N PHE A 112 14.55 -1.79 -7.05
CA PHE A 112 13.35 -1.90 -7.86
C PHE A 112 12.26 -2.69 -7.16
N ALA A 113 12.61 -3.79 -6.48
CA ALA A 113 11.63 -4.56 -5.70
C ALA A 113 11.04 -3.75 -4.53
N ILE A 114 11.84 -2.89 -3.89
CA ILE A 114 11.37 -2.03 -2.80
C ILE A 114 10.46 -0.92 -3.32
N ILE A 115 10.85 -0.26 -4.42
CA ILE A 115 10.04 0.78 -5.07
C ILE A 115 8.74 0.17 -5.63
N ALA A 116 8.78 -1.04 -6.19
CA ALA A 116 7.58 -1.75 -6.62
C ALA A 116 6.66 -2.06 -5.44
N GLY A 117 7.20 -2.55 -4.31
CA GLY A 117 6.43 -2.79 -3.09
C GLY A 117 5.78 -1.51 -2.54
N MET A 118 6.51 -0.40 -2.56
CA MET A 118 6.01 0.94 -2.25
C MET A 118 4.82 1.36 -3.14
N VAL A 119 4.98 1.24 -4.46
CA VAL A 119 3.93 1.57 -5.43
C VAL A 119 2.70 0.70 -5.22
N VAL A 120 2.87 -0.62 -5.05
CA VAL A 120 1.77 -1.55 -4.75
C VAL A 120 1.06 -1.17 -3.46
N THR A 121 1.80 -0.80 -2.41
CA THR A 121 1.21 -0.38 -1.13
C THR A 121 0.37 0.89 -1.29
N LEU A 122 0.86 1.86 -2.07
CA LEU A 122 0.11 3.08 -2.38
C LEU A 122 -1.14 2.80 -3.22
N LEU A 123 -1.04 1.91 -4.20
CA LEU A 123 -2.18 1.47 -5.01
C LEU A 123 -3.24 0.76 -4.16
N LEU A 124 -2.84 -0.09 -3.20
CA LEU A 124 -3.76 -0.72 -2.26
C LEU A 124 -4.45 0.33 -1.37
N MET A 125 -3.71 1.34 -0.93
CA MET A 125 -4.28 2.46 -0.16
C MET A 125 -5.35 3.18 -0.98
N ILE A 126 -5.08 3.51 -2.25
CA ILE A 126 -6.06 4.13 -3.15
C ILE A 126 -7.26 3.21 -3.37
N LEU A 127 -7.02 1.92 -3.68
CA LEU A 127 -8.05 0.92 -3.90
C LEU A 127 -9.02 0.81 -2.71
N PHE A 128 -8.50 0.67 -1.49
CA PHE A 128 -9.33 0.50 -0.29
C PHE A 128 -10.07 1.76 0.12
N ASN A 129 -9.50 2.95 -0.09
CA ASN A 129 -10.15 4.20 0.32
C ASN A 129 -11.14 4.74 -0.71
N GLN A 130 -10.89 4.56 -2.01
CA GLN A 130 -11.67 5.20 -3.07
C GLN A 130 -12.52 4.22 -3.89
N PHE A 131 -12.04 2.98 -4.06
CA PHE A 131 -12.62 2.05 -5.03
C PHE A 131 -13.21 0.80 -4.39
N ILE A 132 -13.30 0.72 -3.06
CA ILE A 132 -13.89 -0.42 -2.38
C ILE A 132 -15.35 -0.65 -2.80
N ASP A 133 -16.06 0.45 -3.09
CA ASP A 133 -17.47 0.44 -3.52
C ASP A 133 -17.66 -0.18 -4.92
N LEU A 134 -16.58 -0.40 -5.69
CA LEU A 134 -16.58 -1.09 -6.98
C LEU A 134 -16.64 -2.61 -6.86
N LEU A 135 -16.45 -3.19 -5.66
CA LEU A 135 -16.54 -4.63 -5.43
C LEU A 135 -18.01 -5.09 -5.43
N ARG A 136 -18.60 -5.14 -6.63
CA ARG A 136 -19.98 -5.56 -6.90
C ARG A 136 -19.97 -6.78 -7.82
N VAL A 137 -20.89 -7.71 -7.59
CA VAL A 137 -21.14 -8.85 -8.48
C VAL A 137 -22.32 -8.50 -9.37
N TYR A 138 -22.14 -8.71 -10.68
CA TYR A 138 -23.21 -8.62 -11.66
C TYR A 138 -24.01 -9.93 -11.67
N TYR A 139 -25.32 -9.82 -11.66
CA TYR A 139 -26.23 -10.95 -11.77
C TYR A 139 -27.49 -10.53 -12.53
N THR A 140 -28.16 -11.50 -13.15
CA THR A 140 -29.35 -11.23 -13.98
C THR A 140 -30.59 -11.75 -13.28
N VAL A 141 -31.59 -10.88 -13.10
CA VAL A 141 -32.93 -11.25 -12.62
C VAL A 141 -33.92 -10.93 -13.73
N ASN A 142 -34.64 -11.95 -14.21
CA ASN A 142 -35.68 -11.78 -15.23
C ASN A 142 -35.20 -11.02 -16.49
N GLY A 143 -33.97 -11.31 -16.94
CA GLY A 143 -33.37 -10.65 -18.11
C GLY A 143 -32.82 -9.23 -17.84
N THR A 144 -32.99 -8.68 -16.64
CA THR A 144 -32.42 -7.38 -16.25
C THR A 144 -31.17 -7.57 -15.41
N GLY A 145 -30.08 -6.96 -15.84
CA GLY A 145 -28.82 -6.95 -15.09
C GLY A 145 -28.92 -6.09 -13.84
N GLN A 146 -28.55 -6.66 -12.69
CA GLN A 146 -28.43 -5.94 -11.43
C GLN A 146 -27.04 -6.15 -10.84
N PHE A 147 -26.60 -5.18 -10.05
CA PHE A 147 -25.35 -5.26 -9.29
C PHE A 147 -25.69 -5.40 -7.81
N VAL A 148 -25.09 -6.40 -7.15
CA VAL A 148 -25.17 -6.55 -5.69
C VAL A 148 -23.78 -6.34 -5.11
N ARG A 149 -23.70 -5.64 -3.99
CA ARG A 149 -22.43 -5.45 -3.27
C ARG A 149 -21.97 -6.78 -2.69
N VAL A 150 -20.66 -7.02 -2.75
CA VAL A 150 -20.08 -8.23 -2.15
C VAL A 150 -19.78 -8.02 -0.67
N ILE A 151 -19.29 -6.82 -0.34
CA ILE A 151 -18.81 -6.47 0.98
C ILE A 151 -19.73 -5.42 1.58
N ASN A 152 -20.01 -5.55 2.87
CA ASN A 152 -20.63 -4.51 3.69
C ASN A 152 -19.66 -3.33 3.80
N ILE A 153 -19.91 -2.28 3.02
CA ILE A 153 -19.02 -1.12 2.89
C ILE A 153 -18.94 -0.35 4.20
N GLU A 154 -20.08 -0.17 4.87
CA GLU A 154 -20.19 0.57 6.12
C GLU A 154 -19.32 -0.08 7.20
N LEU A 155 -19.40 -1.41 7.31
CA LEU A 155 -18.56 -2.18 8.20
C LEU A 155 -17.09 -2.14 7.77
N PHE A 156 -16.78 -2.31 6.48
CA PHE A 156 -15.40 -2.22 5.98
C PHE A 156 -14.75 -0.87 6.28
N ARG A 157 -15.51 0.24 6.18
CA ARG A 157 -15.06 1.59 6.51
C ARG A 157 -14.64 1.74 7.98
N THR A 158 -15.18 0.95 8.90
CA THR A 158 -14.72 0.94 10.30
C THR A 158 -13.31 0.34 10.44
N TYR A 159 -12.89 -0.54 9.53
CA TYR A 159 -11.54 -1.12 9.53
C TYR A 159 -10.51 -0.24 8.79
N LEU A 160 -10.96 0.65 7.91
CA LEU A 160 -10.08 1.49 7.08
C LEU A 160 -9.01 2.28 7.86
N PRO A 161 -9.30 2.91 9.02
CA PRO A 161 -8.26 3.61 9.77
C PRO A 161 -7.10 2.69 10.16
N TYR A 162 -7.40 1.47 10.62
CA TYR A 162 -6.39 0.48 11.00
C TYR A 162 -5.60 -0.04 9.79
N ILE A 163 -6.29 -0.29 8.67
CA ILE A 163 -5.65 -0.68 7.40
C ILE A 163 -4.67 0.42 6.96
N ASN A 164 -5.11 1.67 6.95
CA ASN A 164 -4.29 2.81 6.55
C ASN A 164 -3.06 3.00 7.43
N VAL A 165 -3.21 2.87 8.77
CA VAL A 165 -2.06 2.93 9.68
C VAL A 165 -1.02 1.86 9.33
N LEU A 166 -1.45 0.62 9.08
CA LEU A 166 -0.54 -0.48 8.73
C LEU A 166 0.13 -0.28 7.37
N LEU A 167 -0.60 0.20 6.36
CA LEU A 167 -0.04 0.52 5.05
C LEU A 167 0.99 1.66 5.13
N VAL A 168 0.73 2.68 5.94
CA VAL A 168 1.70 3.77 6.21
C VAL A 168 2.94 3.22 6.91
N LEU A 169 2.78 2.40 7.95
CA LEU A 169 3.91 1.75 8.63
C LEU A 169 4.73 0.88 7.66
N GLN A 170 4.07 0.17 6.74
CA GLN A 170 4.74 -0.61 5.70
C GLN A 170 5.55 0.28 4.74
N LEU A 171 4.98 1.42 4.31
CA LEU A 171 5.72 2.41 3.51
C LEU A 171 6.95 2.94 4.27
N LEU A 172 6.80 3.25 5.56
CA LEU A 172 7.92 3.69 6.41
C LEU A 172 9.04 2.65 6.46
N LEU A 173 8.69 1.36 6.58
CA LEU A 173 9.65 0.26 6.54
C LEU A 173 10.34 0.16 5.19
N TYR A 174 9.62 0.31 4.08
CA TYR A 174 10.24 0.31 2.75
C TYR A 174 11.21 1.47 2.55
N VAL A 175 10.83 2.69 2.99
CA VAL A 175 11.72 3.84 2.88
C VAL A 175 12.96 3.59 3.73
N SER A 176 12.78 3.12 4.96
CA SER A 176 13.89 2.74 5.83
C SER A 176 14.79 1.69 5.18
N LYS A 177 14.23 0.65 4.54
CA LYS A 177 15.01 -0.36 3.80
C LYS A 177 15.84 0.27 2.68
N LEU A 178 15.26 1.16 1.87
CA LEU A 178 16.00 1.88 0.82
C LEU A 178 17.20 2.63 1.39
N ILE A 179 17.04 3.16 2.61
CA ILE A 179 18.07 3.99 3.24
C ILE A 179 19.21 3.15 3.78
N PHE A 180 18.89 2.19 4.65
CA PHE A 180 19.91 1.40 5.29
C PHE A 180 20.63 0.47 4.30
N GLY A 181 20.03 0.18 3.14
CA GLY A 181 20.60 -0.70 2.11
C GLY A 181 20.81 -2.15 2.57
N ARG A 182 20.42 -2.46 3.81
CA ARG A 182 20.53 -3.76 4.46
C ARG A 182 19.45 -3.92 5.52
N TRP A 183 19.15 -5.17 5.84
CA TRP A 183 18.27 -5.51 6.94
C TRP A 183 19.00 -5.39 8.28
N THR A 184 18.56 -4.45 9.12
CA THR A 184 19.02 -4.33 10.51
C THR A 184 18.05 -5.06 11.45
N TYR A 185 18.52 -5.41 12.66
CA TYR A 185 17.66 -6.03 13.68
C TYR A 185 16.36 -5.24 13.95
N PRO A 186 16.41 -3.90 14.16
CA PRO A 186 15.18 -3.12 14.37
C PRO A 186 14.23 -3.14 13.18
N LEU A 187 14.74 -3.12 11.94
CA LEU A 187 13.90 -3.15 10.74
C LEU A 187 13.25 -4.52 10.52
N ALA A 188 14.00 -5.61 10.74
CA ALA A 188 13.46 -6.95 10.66
C ALA A 188 12.37 -7.18 11.71
N PHE A 189 12.58 -6.68 12.93
CA PHE A 189 11.59 -6.77 14.00
C PHE A 189 10.37 -5.88 13.75
N GLY A 190 10.56 -4.64 13.29
CA GLY A 190 9.46 -3.75 12.91
C GLY A 190 8.60 -4.34 11.78
N ASN A 191 9.24 -4.96 10.79
CA ASN A 191 8.57 -5.66 9.70
C ASN A 191 7.76 -6.87 10.19
N LEU A 192 8.33 -7.66 11.10
CA LEU A 192 7.59 -8.74 11.77
C LEU A 192 6.34 -8.22 12.48
N LEU A 193 6.46 -7.12 13.24
CA LEU A 193 5.32 -6.54 13.97
C LEU A 193 4.24 -6.04 13.01
N VAL A 194 4.60 -5.32 11.96
CA VAL A 194 3.63 -4.84 10.95
C VAL A 194 2.95 -6.01 10.27
N ASN A 195 3.67 -7.06 9.92
CA ASN A 195 3.12 -8.27 9.31
C ASN A 195 2.17 -9.01 10.26
N LEU A 196 2.53 -9.16 11.54
CA LEU A 196 1.68 -9.78 12.55
C LEU A 196 0.38 -8.99 12.77
N LEU A 197 0.48 -7.67 12.95
CA LEU A 197 -0.70 -6.81 13.13
C LEU A 197 -1.59 -6.81 11.88
N SER A 198 -1.01 -6.82 10.69
CA SER A 198 -1.74 -6.95 9.43
C SER A 198 -2.48 -8.27 9.32
N LEU A 199 -1.85 -9.38 9.74
CA LEU A 199 -2.47 -10.68 9.77
C LEU A 199 -3.60 -10.77 10.78
N LEU A 200 -3.42 -10.22 11.98
CA LEU A 200 -4.46 -10.15 13.01
C LEU A 200 -5.67 -9.35 12.52
N LEU A 201 -5.43 -8.19 11.90
CA LEU A 201 -6.51 -7.36 11.35
C LEU A 201 -7.24 -8.09 10.21
N LEU A 202 -6.50 -8.71 9.28
CA LEU A 202 -7.08 -9.50 8.21
C LEU A 202 -7.97 -10.63 8.77
N PHE A 203 -7.50 -11.33 9.79
CA PHE A 203 -8.24 -12.41 10.41
C PHE A 203 -9.49 -11.92 11.14
N ALA A 204 -9.41 -10.74 11.78
CA ALA A 204 -10.56 -10.10 12.40
C ALA A 204 -11.63 -9.74 11.35
N ILE A 205 -11.23 -9.15 10.22
CA ILE A 205 -12.12 -8.81 9.10
C ILE A 205 -12.77 -10.07 8.52
N LEU A 206 -11.96 -11.09 8.19
CA LEU A 206 -12.44 -12.33 7.55
C LEU A 206 -13.10 -13.32 8.53
N LYS A 207 -13.13 -13.03 9.83
CA LYS A 207 -13.91 -13.77 10.83
C LYS A 207 -15.28 -13.12 11.04
N ASN A 208 -15.39 -11.82 10.80
CA ASN A 208 -16.65 -11.12 10.92
C ASN A 208 -17.60 -11.59 9.82
N THR A 209 -18.69 -12.26 10.20
CA THR A 209 -19.69 -12.80 9.26
C THR A 209 -20.44 -11.70 8.52
N ASP A 210 -20.53 -10.52 9.13
CA ASP A 210 -21.28 -9.38 8.62
C ASP A 210 -20.48 -8.58 7.58
N ILE A 211 -19.22 -8.98 7.32
CA ILE A 211 -18.37 -8.36 6.29
C ILE A 211 -18.93 -8.59 4.89
N ILE A 212 -19.70 -9.66 4.68
CA ILE A 212 -20.40 -9.89 3.44
C ILE A 212 -21.71 -9.13 3.49
N ASP A 213 -22.04 -8.46 2.39
CA ASP A 213 -23.25 -7.65 2.34
C ASP A 213 -24.51 -8.48 2.62
N SER A 214 -25.38 -7.98 3.50
CA SER A 214 -26.60 -8.66 3.92
C SER A 214 -27.57 -8.91 2.75
N GLU A 215 -27.57 -8.06 1.73
CA GLU A 215 -28.37 -8.22 0.52
C GLU A 215 -27.89 -9.44 -0.29
N LEU A 216 -26.57 -9.60 -0.44
CA LEU A 216 -25.98 -10.76 -1.11
C LEU A 216 -26.33 -12.05 -0.36
N MET A 217 -26.19 -12.06 0.97
CA MET A 217 -26.56 -13.23 1.79
C MET A 217 -28.06 -13.55 1.73
N GLY A 218 -28.91 -12.52 1.70
CA GLY A 218 -30.35 -12.67 1.52
C GLY A 218 -30.68 -13.35 0.18
N LYS A 219 -30.01 -12.95 -0.91
CA LYS A 219 -30.17 -13.57 -2.23
C LYS A 219 -29.69 -15.02 -2.25
N ILE A 220 -28.54 -15.31 -1.66
CA ILE A 220 -28.01 -16.69 -1.56
C ILE A 220 -28.97 -17.59 -0.79
N SER A 221 -29.62 -17.06 0.25
CA SER A 221 -30.56 -17.81 1.09
C SER A 221 -31.85 -18.22 0.36
N GLN A 222 -32.20 -17.53 -0.73
CA GLN A 222 -33.39 -17.82 -1.55
C GLN A 222 -33.09 -18.79 -2.72
N LEU A 223 -31.84 -19.17 -2.93
CA LEU A 223 -31.46 -20.11 -3.99
C LEU A 223 -31.84 -21.55 -3.65
N PRO A 224 -31.98 -22.43 -4.65
CA PRO A 224 -32.12 -23.87 -4.43
C PRO A 224 -31.03 -24.39 -3.50
N GLU A 225 -31.36 -25.33 -2.60
CA GLU A 225 -30.45 -25.78 -1.53
C GLU A 225 -29.10 -26.29 -2.06
N GLU A 226 -29.07 -26.95 -3.22
CA GLU A 226 -27.82 -27.37 -3.86
C GLU A 226 -26.90 -26.18 -4.18
N VAL A 227 -27.46 -25.12 -4.77
CA VAL A 227 -26.72 -23.92 -5.18
C VAL A 227 -26.29 -23.12 -3.95
N LYS A 228 -27.19 -22.93 -2.98
CA LYS A 228 -26.89 -22.25 -1.71
C LYS A 228 -25.73 -22.90 -0.98
N ASN A 229 -25.74 -24.23 -0.84
CA ASN A 229 -24.66 -24.98 -0.20
C ASN A 229 -23.31 -24.81 -0.91
N VAL A 230 -23.32 -24.79 -2.25
CA VAL A 230 -22.12 -24.52 -3.06
C VAL A 230 -21.63 -23.09 -2.84
N SER A 231 -22.52 -22.09 -2.86
CA SER A 231 -22.18 -20.68 -2.63
C SER A 231 -21.56 -20.44 -1.26
N GLU A 232 -22.16 -20.96 -0.19
CA GLU A 232 -21.62 -20.81 1.16
C GLU A 232 -20.27 -21.51 1.34
N LYS A 233 -20.12 -22.73 0.80
CA LYS A 233 -18.83 -23.43 0.80
C LYS A 233 -17.79 -22.65 0.01
N GLY A 234 -18.16 -22.08 -1.14
CA GLY A 234 -17.29 -21.23 -1.96
C GLY A 234 -16.79 -20.00 -1.20
N ILE A 235 -17.69 -19.30 -0.51
CA ILE A 235 -17.34 -18.15 0.35
C ILE A 235 -16.37 -18.58 1.47
N ARG A 236 -16.69 -19.65 2.20
CA ARG A 236 -15.81 -20.17 3.27
C ARG A 236 -14.44 -20.59 2.73
N ALA A 237 -14.41 -21.26 1.58
CA ALA A 237 -13.17 -21.65 0.91
C ALA A 237 -12.35 -20.43 0.50
N LEU A 238 -12.98 -19.41 -0.10
CA LEU A 238 -12.32 -18.15 -0.47
C LEU A 238 -11.69 -17.47 0.75
N PHE A 239 -12.43 -17.33 1.84
CA PHE A 239 -11.91 -16.70 3.06
C PHE A 239 -10.76 -17.50 3.67
N THR A 240 -10.83 -18.83 3.59
CA THR A 240 -9.74 -19.70 4.05
C THR A 240 -8.51 -19.56 3.16
N MET A 241 -8.68 -19.54 1.83
CA MET A 241 -7.59 -19.31 0.87
C MET A 241 -6.92 -17.96 1.11
N LEU A 242 -7.69 -16.89 1.30
CA LEU A 242 -7.14 -15.56 1.61
C LEU A 242 -6.30 -15.60 2.89
N LYS A 243 -6.83 -16.18 3.98
CA LYS A 243 -6.06 -16.33 5.24
C LYS A 243 -4.75 -17.07 5.01
N VAL A 244 -4.77 -18.20 4.30
CA VAL A 244 -3.57 -19.00 4.02
C VAL A 244 -2.58 -18.24 3.15
N ILE A 245 -3.04 -17.66 2.04
CA ILE A 245 -2.20 -16.91 1.09
C ILE A 245 -1.50 -15.75 1.80
N PHE A 246 -2.24 -14.91 2.53
CA PHE A 246 -1.64 -13.78 3.24
C PHE A 246 -0.74 -14.23 4.39
N THR A 247 -1.05 -15.33 5.07
CA THR A 247 -0.15 -15.92 6.07
C THR A 247 1.18 -16.33 5.44
N VAL A 248 1.14 -17.01 4.30
CA VAL A 248 2.34 -17.41 3.56
C VAL A 248 3.12 -16.19 3.09
N ILE A 249 2.46 -15.18 2.50
CA ILE A 249 3.11 -13.94 2.03
C ILE A 249 3.82 -13.24 3.19
N PHE A 250 3.14 -13.01 4.31
CA PHE A 250 3.72 -12.34 5.47
C PHE A 250 4.81 -13.17 6.15
N ALA A 251 4.67 -14.51 6.16
CA ALA A 251 5.73 -15.40 6.64
C ALA A 251 6.97 -15.32 5.75
N LEU A 252 6.82 -15.31 4.43
CA LEU A 252 7.91 -15.19 3.46
C LEU A 252 8.61 -13.82 3.57
N ASP A 253 7.86 -12.72 3.62
CA ASP A 253 8.43 -11.37 3.76
C ASP A 253 9.16 -11.21 5.10
N THR A 254 8.61 -11.75 6.18
CA THR A 254 9.28 -11.80 7.48
C THR A 254 10.57 -12.62 7.42
N ALA A 255 10.51 -13.84 6.86
CA ALA A 255 11.66 -14.72 6.73
C ALA A 255 12.76 -14.08 5.88
N GLU A 256 12.39 -13.42 4.78
CA GLU A 256 13.30 -12.65 3.94
C GLU A 256 14.02 -11.56 4.74
N GLY A 257 13.29 -10.89 5.65
CA GLY A 257 13.86 -9.89 6.55
C GLY A 257 14.96 -10.42 7.46
N PHE A 258 14.77 -11.60 8.04
CA PHE A 258 15.77 -12.24 8.88
C PHE A 258 16.88 -12.97 8.10
N LEU A 259 16.57 -13.56 6.94
CA LEU A 259 17.52 -14.31 6.11
C LEU A 259 18.51 -13.40 5.38
N ARG A 260 18.03 -12.29 4.79
CA ARG A 260 18.91 -11.32 4.10
C ARG A 260 19.83 -10.60 5.06
N ARG A 261 19.47 -10.55 6.35
CA ARG A 261 20.35 -10.05 7.41
C ARG A 261 21.57 -10.96 7.64
N LYS A 262 21.39 -12.30 7.66
CA LYS A 262 22.48 -13.26 7.95
C LYS A 262 23.61 -13.25 6.90
N LYS A 263 23.34 -12.73 5.69
CA LYS A 263 24.33 -12.60 4.62
C LYS A 263 25.11 -11.27 4.64
N GLY A 264 24.75 -10.33 5.51
CA GLY A 264 25.35 -8.99 5.59
C GLY A 264 26.27 -8.78 6.80
N THR A 265 26.63 -9.86 7.50
CA THR A 265 27.70 -9.94 8.51
C THR A 265 28.81 -10.82 7.97
#